data_AF-A0A852N694-F1
#
_entry.id   AF-A0A852N694-F1
#
_cell.length_a   1.000
_cell.length_b   1.000
_cell.length_c   1.000
_cell.angle_alpha   90.00
_cell.angle_beta   90.00
_cell.angle_gamma   90.00
#
_symmetry.space_group_name_H-M   'P 1'
#
loop_
_entity.id
_entity.type
_entity.pdbx_description
1 polymer ?
#
loop_
_entity_poly.entity_id
_entity_poly.type
_entity_poly.pdbx_seq_one_letter_code
_entity_poly.pdbx_strand_id
1 'polypeptide(L)'
;DIRVASFARGRSINLALSHRGRQALRAVGMEEQIVAKGIPMRARRIHTPSGKKYSIPYGKKNQYILSVDRANLNKELLTAAEKYSNTKLFFGHKLLGCNAELGTLSIKRSDQQTLEVTYDLIVGCDGAFSTVRKQFMRQTRFNYSHEYIPHGYMELTIPPKDGD
;
A
#
# COMPACT_ATOMS: atom_id res chain seq x y z
N ASP A 1 3.18 -10.07 10.50
CA ASP A 1 2.44 -10.39 9.28
C ASP A 1 1.02 -9.84 9.41
N ILE A 2 0.49 -9.14 8.40
CA ILE A 2 -0.87 -8.58 8.43
C ILE A 2 -1.96 -9.65 8.37
N ARG A 3 -1.62 -10.86 7.92
CA ARG A 3 -2.55 -12.00 7.87
C ARG A 3 -2.94 -12.52 9.26
N VAL A 4 -2.04 -12.38 10.24
CA VAL A 4 -2.24 -12.81 11.63
C VAL A 4 -2.46 -11.65 12.61
N ALA A 5 -2.17 -10.41 12.20
CA ALA A 5 -2.33 -9.24 13.06
C ALA A 5 -3.81 -8.87 13.24
N SER A 6 -4.20 -8.55 14.48
CA SER A 6 -5.60 -8.22 14.83
C SER A 6 -6.05 -6.83 14.38
N PHE A 7 -5.13 -5.88 14.16
CA PHE A 7 -5.49 -4.54 13.71
C PHE A 7 -4.29 -3.75 13.16
N ALA A 8 -4.45 -3.06 12.02
CA ALA A 8 -3.47 -2.10 11.51
C ALA A 8 -3.97 -0.67 11.80
N ARG A 9 -3.41 -0.02 12.83
CA ARG A 9 -3.81 1.34 13.24
C ARG A 9 -3.12 2.40 12.37
N GLY A 10 -3.84 3.46 11.98
CA GLY A 10 -3.25 4.70 11.43
C GLY A 10 -3.00 4.75 9.92
N ARG A 11 -3.70 3.93 9.12
CA ARG A 11 -3.61 3.90 7.66
C ARG A 11 -5.00 3.68 7.06
N SER A 12 -5.26 4.23 5.85
CA SER A 12 -6.62 4.18 5.29
C SER A 12 -7.17 2.76 5.18
N ILE A 13 -8.43 2.55 5.58
CA ILE A 13 -9.12 1.26 5.50
C ILE A 13 -9.30 0.86 4.04
N ASN A 14 -9.92 1.73 3.24
CA ASN A 14 -10.15 1.51 1.81
C ASN A 14 -9.24 2.39 0.95
N LEU A 15 -9.01 1.96 -0.30
CA LEU A 15 -8.33 2.72 -1.34
C LEU A 15 -9.15 2.73 -2.63
N ALA A 16 -8.97 3.78 -3.44
CA ALA A 16 -9.46 3.82 -4.80
C ALA A 16 -8.44 3.18 -5.76
N LEU A 17 -8.73 1.97 -6.24
CA LEU A 17 -7.96 1.29 -7.28
C LEU A 17 -8.42 1.79 -8.66
N SER A 18 -7.49 2.38 -9.41
CA SER A 18 -7.74 2.89 -10.76
C SER A 18 -7.34 1.88 -11.84
N HIS A 19 -7.58 2.24 -13.10
CA HIS A 19 -7.17 1.44 -14.27
C HIS A 19 -5.67 1.09 -14.26
N ARG A 20 -4.78 2.02 -13.88
CA ARG A 20 -3.32 1.77 -13.84
C ARG A 20 -2.96 0.67 -12.84
N GLY A 21 -3.54 0.72 -11.63
CA GLY A 21 -3.33 -0.32 -10.63
C GLY A 21 -3.88 -1.68 -11.08
N ARG A 22 -5.02 -1.69 -11.77
CA ARG A 22 -5.58 -2.91 -12.36
C ARG A 22 -4.68 -3.52 -13.44
N GLN A 23 -4.07 -2.71 -14.31
CA GLN A 23 -3.12 -3.21 -15.30
C GLN A 23 -1.88 -3.84 -14.65
N ALA A 24 -1.34 -3.24 -13.58
CA ALA A 24 -0.25 -3.84 -12.82
C ALA A 24 -0.64 -5.18 -12.19
N LEU A 25 -1.84 -5.28 -11.60
CA LEU A 25 -2.37 -6.53 -11.06
C LEU A 25 -2.60 -7.59 -12.14
N ARG A 26 -3.05 -7.18 -13.33
CA ARG A 26 -3.26 -8.07 -14.48
C ARG A 26 -1.95 -8.72 -14.91
N ALA A 27 -0.86 -7.95 -14.95
CA ALA A 27 0.46 -8.45 -15.35
C ALA A 27 0.98 -9.58 -14.45
N VAL A 28 0.45 -9.71 -13.23
CA VAL A 28 0.80 -10.77 -12.27
C VAL A 28 -0.37 -11.74 -12.00
N GLY A 29 -1.41 -11.73 -12.84
CA GLY A 29 -2.54 -12.66 -12.74
C GLY A 29 -3.48 -12.42 -11.54
N MET A 30 -3.48 -11.22 -10.96
CA MET A 30 -4.24 -10.90 -9.73
C MET A 30 -5.46 -10.00 -9.95
N GLU A 31 -5.65 -9.45 -11.16
CA GLU A 31 -6.72 -8.47 -11.39
C GLU A 31 -8.10 -9.02 -11.02
N GLU A 32 -8.48 -10.19 -11.54
CA GLU A 32 -9.82 -10.75 -11.36
C GLU A 32 -10.14 -10.99 -9.88
N GLN A 33 -9.19 -11.57 -9.15
CA GLN A 33 -9.33 -11.87 -7.72
C GLN A 33 -9.54 -10.60 -6.88
N ILE A 34 -8.79 -9.53 -7.19
CA ILE A 34 -8.92 -8.26 -6.47
C ILE A 34 -10.20 -7.51 -6.89
N VAL A 35 -10.54 -7.54 -8.18
CA VAL A 35 -11.74 -6.88 -8.71
C VAL A 35 -13.01 -7.50 -8.14
N ALA A 36 -13.06 -8.83 -8.00
CA ALA A 36 -14.21 -9.55 -7.45
C ALA A 36 -14.56 -9.15 -6.00
N LYS A 37 -13.57 -8.67 -5.23
CA LYS A 37 -13.75 -8.23 -3.83
C LYS A 37 -13.93 -6.71 -3.69
N GLY A 38 -13.83 -5.96 -4.78
CA GLY A 38 -13.96 -4.51 -4.74
C GLY A 38 -15.34 -4.01 -5.13
N ILE A 39 -15.68 -2.79 -4.71
CA ILE A 39 -16.96 -2.15 -5.00
C ILE A 39 -16.78 -1.11 -6.11
N PRO A 40 -17.44 -1.26 -7.28
CA PRO A 40 -17.33 -0.30 -8.37
C PRO A 40 -17.94 1.07 -8.01
N MET A 41 -17.15 2.13 -8.13
CA MET A 41 -17.58 3.52 -7.99
C MET A 41 -17.63 4.18 -9.37
N ARG A 42 -18.84 4.34 -9.92
CA ARG A 42 -19.09 4.85 -11.28
C ARG A 42 -19.24 6.38 -11.37
N ALA A 43 -19.47 7.03 -10.24
CA ALA A 43 -19.65 8.47 -10.16
C ALA A 43 -19.18 9.01 -8.81
N ARG A 44 -18.91 10.32 -8.76
CA ARG A 44 -18.76 11.08 -7.52
C ARG A 44 -20.15 11.45 -7.03
N ARG A 45 -20.45 11.20 -5.75
CA ARG A 45 -21.66 11.70 -5.09
C ARG A 45 -21.28 12.93 -4.28
N ILE A 46 -21.79 14.10 -4.68
CA ILE A 46 -21.52 15.36 -3.99
C ILE A 46 -22.65 15.66 -3.01
N HIS A 47 -22.29 15.99 -1.77
CA HIS A 47 -23.20 16.43 -0.71
C HIS A 47 -22.93 17.92 -0.46
N THR A 48 -23.94 18.77 -0.64
CA THR A 48 -23.81 20.22 -0.38
C THR A 48 -24.08 20.55 1.09
N PRO A 49 -23.65 21.72 1.60
CA PRO A 49 -24.01 22.17 2.94
C PRO A 49 -25.53 22.23 3.21
N SER A 50 -26.33 22.49 2.16
CA SER A 50 -27.81 22.47 2.25
C SER A 50 -28.43 21.07 2.27
N GLY A 51 -27.62 20.00 2.24
CA GLY A 51 -28.08 18.61 2.20
C GLY A 51 -28.51 18.11 0.81
N LYS A 52 -28.44 18.95 -0.22
CA LYS A 52 -28.70 18.52 -1.61
C LYS A 52 -27.61 17.55 -2.06
N LYS A 53 -28.03 16.52 -2.80
CA LYS A 53 -27.14 15.49 -3.34
C LYS A 53 -27.24 15.44 -4.86
N TYR A 54 -26.09 15.39 -5.53
CA TYR A 54 -26.04 15.21 -6.98
C TYR A 54 -24.84 14.34 -7.37
N SER A 55 -24.87 13.77 -8.57
CA SER A 55 -23.84 12.83 -9.03
C SER A 55 -23.13 13.33 -10.28
N ILE A 56 -21.81 13.19 -10.30
CA ILE A 56 -20.96 13.49 -11.47
C ILE A 56 -20.31 12.17 -11.91
N PRO A 57 -20.70 11.59 -13.06
CA PRO A 57 -20.09 10.37 -13.58
C PRO A 57 -18.57 10.48 -13.76
N TYR A 58 -17.84 9.39 -13.56
CA TYR A 58 -16.44 9.33 -13.94
C TYR A 58 -16.32 9.13 -15.45
N GLY A 59 -15.75 10.12 -16.15
CA GLY A 59 -15.35 9.99 -17.56
C GLY A 59 -16.50 9.57 -18.50
N LYS A 60 -16.19 8.70 -19.48
CA LYS A 60 -17.16 8.18 -20.46
C LYS A 60 -17.91 6.94 -19.92
N LYS A 61 -18.95 6.49 -20.64
CA LYS A 61 -19.63 5.22 -20.37
C LYS A 61 -18.60 4.09 -20.15
N ASN A 62 -18.78 3.33 -19.06
CA ASN A 62 -17.94 2.20 -18.58
C ASN A 62 -16.65 2.53 -17.82
N GLN A 63 -16.30 3.80 -17.61
CA GLN A 63 -15.17 4.15 -16.75
C GLN A 63 -15.58 4.20 -15.28
N TYR A 64 -14.79 3.58 -14.41
CA TYR A 64 -15.01 3.56 -12.96
C TYR A 64 -13.69 3.37 -12.22
N ILE A 65 -13.69 3.74 -10.95
CA ILE A 65 -12.66 3.35 -9.98
C ILE A 65 -13.25 2.31 -9.04
N LEU A 66 -12.41 1.51 -8.41
CA LEU A 66 -12.84 0.43 -7.52
C LEU A 66 -12.46 0.76 -6.09
N SER A 67 -13.41 0.69 -5.16
CA SER A 67 -13.08 0.72 -3.73
C SER A 67 -12.56 -0.66 -3.33
N VAL A 68 -11.34 -0.73 -2.80
CA VAL A 68 -10.71 -1.98 -2.34
C VAL A 68 -10.22 -1.82 -0.90
N ASP A 69 -10.41 -2.86 -0.09
CA ASP A 69 -9.88 -2.92 1.27
C ASP A 69 -8.35 -3.07 1.25
N ARG A 70 -7.65 -2.20 1.98
CA ARG A 70 -6.18 -2.15 2.03
C ARG A 70 -5.60 -3.41 2.63
N ALA A 71 -6.18 -3.89 3.73
CA ALA A 71 -5.64 -5.02 4.46
C ALA A 71 -5.75 -6.29 3.61
N ASN A 72 -6.92 -6.53 3.02
CA ASN A 72 -7.21 -7.63 2.14
C ASN A 72 -6.33 -7.59 0.88
N LEU A 73 -6.20 -6.44 0.20
CA LEU A 73 -5.29 -6.31 -0.95
C LEU A 73 -3.86 -6.73 -0.59
N ASN A 74 -3.35 -6.29 0.58
CA ASN A 74 -2.02 -6.67 1.04
C ASN A 74 -1.93 -8.18 1.38
N LYS A 75 -2.93 -8.74 2.07
CA LYS A 75 -2.99 -10.18 2.38
C LYS A 75 -2.95 -11.03 1.11
N GLU A 76 -3.69 -10.64 0.08
CA GLU A 76 -3.72 -11.35 -1.20
C GLU A 76 -2.38 -11.25 -1.93
N LEU A 77 -1.75 -10.08 -1.95
CA LEU A 77 -0.44 -9.88 -2.57
C LEU A 77 0.66 -10.71 -1.89
N LEU A 78 0.68 -10.75 -0.56
CA LEU A 78 1.62 -11.57 0.20
C LEU A 78 1.41 -13.06 -0.07
N THR A 79 0.15 -13.50 -0.09
CA THR A 79 -0.20 -14.90 -0.37
C THR A 79 0.16 -15.28 -1.80
N ALA A 80 -0.04 -14.39 -2.77
CA ALA A 80 0.38 -14.61 -4.15
C ALA A 80 1.91 -14.68 -4.28
N ALA A 81 2.65 -13.82 -3.58
CA ALA A 81 4.11 -13.83 -3.58
C ALA A 81 4.68 -15.13 -2.99
N GLU A 82 4.08 -15.70 -1.95
CA GLU A 82 4.54 -16.97 -1.35
C GLU A 82 4.33 -18.20 -2.24
N LYS A 83 3.48 -18.13 -3.27
CA LYS A 83 3.31 -19.25 -4.22
C LYS A 83 4.55 -19.50 -5.06
N TYR A 84 5.44 -18.52 -5.17
CA TYR A 84 6.67 -18.64 -5.92
C TYR A 84 7.74 -19.32 -5.04
N SER A 85 8.23 -20.48 -5.46
CA SER A 85 9.20 -21.29 -4.68
C SER A 85 10.53 -20.57 -4.39
N ASN A 86 10.88 -19.59 -5.22
CA ASN A 86 12.06 -18.74 -5.08
C ASN A 86 11.83 -17.48 -4.25
N THR A 87 10.63 -17.28 -3.68
CA THR A 87 10.30 -16.12 -2.85
C THR A 87 10.23 -16.52 -1.38
N LYS A 88 10.89 -15.73 -0.52
CA LYS A 88 10.84 -15.89 0.93
C LYS A 88 10.39 -14.59 1.58
N LEU A 89 9.41 -14.66 2.47
CA LEU A 89 8.90 -13.50 3.21
C LEU A 89 9.38 -13.54 4.66
N PHE A 90 10.14 -12.52 5.06
CA PHE A 90 10.67 -12.40 6.42
C PHE A 90 9.93 -11.31 7.20
N PHE A 91 8.90 -11.69 7.95
CA PHE A 91 8.17 -10.75 8.83
C PHE A 91 8.93 -10.50 10.14
N GLY A 92 8.66 -9.37 10.80
CA GLY A 92 9.36 -9.01 12.05
C GLY A 92 10.83 -8.60 11.85
N HIS A 93 11.20 -8.28 10.60
CA HIS A 93 12.54 -7.86 10.19
C HIS A 93 12.49 -6.38 9.81
N LYS A 94 13.01 -5.51 10.69
CA LYS A 94 13.03 -4.06 10.47
C LYS A 94 14.39 -3.64 9.92
N LEU A 95 14.42 -3.06 8.73
CA LEU A 95 15.63 -2.47 8.17
C LEU A 95 16.10 -1.27 9.01
N LEU A 96 17.32 -1.34 9.54
CA LEU A 96 17.99 -0.26 10.27
C LEU A 96 18.83 0.62 9.32
N GLY A 97 19.48 -0.01 8.35
CA GLY A 97 20.30 0.67 7.36
C GLY A 97 20.74 -0.30 6.26
N CYS A 98 21.28 0.24 5.17
CA CYS A 98 21.85 -0.53 4.09
C CYS A 98 23.02 0.22 3.45
N ASN A 99 23.93 -0.53 2.83
CA ASN A 99 24.91 -0.01 1.90
C ASN A 99 24.53 -0.54 0.51
N ALA A 100 24.06 0.34 -0.37
CA ALA A 100 23.60 -0.04 -1.71
C ALA A 100 24.76 -0.43 -2.64
N GLU A 101 25.98 0.07 -2.40
CA GLU A 101 27.16 -0.27 -3.21
C GLU A 101 27.70 -1.65 -2.85
N LEU A 102 27.71 -2.00 -1.56
CA LEU A 102 28.15 -3.32 -1.08
C LEU A 102 27.04 -4.37 -1.04
N GLY A 103 25.79 -3.97 -1.26
CA GLY A 103 24.64 -4.87 -1.18
C GLY A 103 24.26 -5.32 0.24
N THR A 104 24.81 -4.68 1.29
CA THR A 104 24.64 -5.11 2.68
C THR A 104 23.42 -4.45 3.34
N LEU A 105 22.63 -5.21 4.10
CA LEU A 105 21.55 -4.71 4.95
C LEU A 105 21.79 -5.06 6.42
N SER A 106 21.51 -4.09 7.30
CA SER A 106 21.45 -4.29 8.75
C SER A 106 19.98 -4.35 9.19
N ILE A 107 19.57 -5.50 9.73
CA ILE A 107 18.17 -5.82 10.00
C ILE A 107 18.00 -6.12 11.49
N LYS A 108 17.06 -5.44 12.14
CA LYS A 108 16.62 -5.77 13.50
C LYS A 108 15.51 -6.82 13.47
N ARG A 109 15.73 -7.95 14.14
CA ARG A 109 14.76 -9.03 14.29
C ARG A 109 13.84 -8.81 15.50
N SER A 110 12.80 -9.63 15.61
CA SER A 110 11.81 -9.57 16.69
C SER A 110 12.42 -9.82 18.08
N ASP A 111 13.48 -10.63 18.14
CA ASP A 111 14.29 -10.93 19.34
C ASP A 111 15.26 -9.79 19.73
N GLN A 112 15.16 -8.63 19.08
CA GLN A 112 16.02 -7.46 19.22
C GLN A 112 17.46 -7.63 18.72
N GLN A 113 17.83 -8.79 18.17
CA GLN A 113 19.15 -9.00 17.60
C GLN A 113 19.26 -8.32 16.23
N THR A 114 20.48 -7.90 15.90
CA THR A 114 20.81 -7.37 14.58
C THR A 114 21.41 -8.49 13.73
N LEU A 115 20.88 -8.62 12.52
CA LEU A 115 21.37 -9.53 11.48
C LEU A 115 21.93 -8.69 10.34
N GLU A 116 23.13 -9.07 9.87
CA GLU A 116 23.69 -8.55 8.63
C GLU A 116 23.54 -9.58 7.51
N VAL A 117 23.11 -9.13 6.34
CA VAL A 117 22.90 -9.95 5.14
C VAL A 117 23.32 -9.18 3.90
N THR A 118 23.70 -9.90 2.86
CA THR A 118 24.16 -9.33 1.58
C THR A 118 23.28 -9.83 0.44
N TYR A 119 23.00 -8.94 -0.51
CA TYR A 119 22.24 -9.22 -1.72
C TYR A 119 22.79 -8.41 -2.90
N ASP A 120 22.62 -8.92 -4.12
CA ASP A 120 23.08 -8.24 -5.34
C ASP A 120 22.22 -7.02 -5.70
N LEU A 121 20.95 -7.01 -5.28
CA LEU A 121 20.01 -5.93 -5.56
C LEU A 121 19.12 -5.65 -4.35
N ILE A 122 19.02 -4.35 -4.00
CA ILE A 122 18.13 -3.86 -2.94
C ILE A 122 17.03 -3.02 -3.59
N VAL A 123 15.76 -3.42 -3.40
CA VAL A 123 14.59 -2.67 -3.88
C VAL A 123 13.86 -2.04 -2.69
N GLY A 124 13.88 -0.71 -2.61
CA GLY A 124 13.26 0.07 -1.53
C GLY A 124 11.75 0.24 -1.69
N CYS A 125 10.95 -0.71 -1.16
CA CYS A 125 9.48 -0.62 -1.10
C CYS A 125 8.96 -0.33 0.33
N ASP A 126 9.74 0.38 1.14
CA ASP A 126 9.55 0.62 2.58
C ASP A 126 8.75 1.90 2.93
N GLY A 127 8.08 2.48 1.93
CA GLY A 127 7.03 3.48 2.11
C GLY A 127 7.50 4.93 2.28
N ALA A 128 6.59 5.81 2.69
CA ALA A 128 6.82 7.26 2.75
C ALA A 128 8.01 7.66 3.64
N PHE A 129 8.30 6.91 4.71
CA PHE A 129 9.44 7.17 5.62
C PHE A 129 10.62 6.21 5.40
N SER A 130 10.83 5.80 4.15
CA SER A 130 11.86 4.86 3.68
C SER A 130 13.23 5.03 4.37
N THR A 131 13.75 3.94 4.93
CA THR A 131 15.12 3.79 5.40
C THR A 131 16.09 3.70 4.22
N VAL A 132 15.72 2.99 3.15
CA VAL A 132 16.55 2.88 1.94
C VAL A 132 16.82 4.26 1.34
N ARG A 133 15.77 5.07 1.14
CA ARG A 133 15.89 6.44 0.59
C ARG A 133 16.78 7.33 1.46
N LYS A 134 16.70 7.19 2.80
CA LYS A 134 17.57 7.95 3.72
C LYS A 134 19.05 7.65 3.53
N GLN A 135 19.43 6.45 3.07
CA GLN A 135 20.83 6.15 2.74
C GLN A 135 21.27 6.88 1.47
N PHE A 136 20.43 6.89 0.43
CA PHE A 136 20.71 7.64 -0.81
C PHE A 136 20.79 9.14 -0.59
N MET A 137 19.98 9.70 0.31
CA MET A 137 20.03 11.12 0.67
C MET A 137 21.38 11.57 1.27
N ARG A 138 22.23 10.63 1.73
CA ARG A 138 23.57 10.91 2.24
C ARG A 138 24.64 10.88 1.14
N GLN A 139 24.30 10.37 -0.05
CA GLN A 139 25.20 10.31 -1.20
C GLN A 139 25.23 11.63 -1.95
N THR A 140 26.30 11.86 -2.71
CA THR A 140 26.42 13.07 -3.54
C THR A 140 25.45 13.01 -4.72
N ARG A 141 25.05 14.18 -5.22
CA ARG A 141 24.18 14.33 -6.41
C ARG A 141 22.79 13.68 -6.29
N PHE A 142 22.24 13.60 -5.08
CA PHE A 142 20.88 13.14 -4.84
C PHE A 142 19.94 14.31 -4.47
N ASN A 143 19.04 14.69 -5.38
CA ASN A 143 18.06 15.74 -5.12
C ASN A 143 16.85 15.18 -4.36
N TYR A 144 16.44 15.85 -3.28
CA TYR A 144 15.23 15.49 -2.52
C TYR A 144 14.56 16.71 -1.91
N SER A 145 13.26 16.58 -1.62
CA SER A 145 12.49 17.50 -0.80
C SER A 145 11.57 16.71 0.13
N HIS A 146 11.26 17.29 1.29
CA HIS A 146 10.29 16.72 2.22
C HIS A 146 9.52 17.86 2.89
N GLU A 147 8.21 17.85 2.71
CA GLU A 147 7.30 18.87 3.24
C GLU A 147 6.09 18.18 3.86
N TYR A 148 5.73 18.61 5.06
CA TYR A 148 4.47 18.22 5.69
C TYR A 148 3.39 19.22 5.31
N ILE A 149 2.29 18.73 4.76
CA ILE A 149 1.10 19.55 4.51
C ILE A 149 0.38 19.88 5.82
N PRO A 150 -0.35 21.00 5.91
CA PRO A 150 -1.04 21.39 7.15
C PRO A 150 -2.26 20.52 7.47
N HIS A 151 -2.73 19.71 6.52
CA HIS A 151 -3.93 18.89 6.68
C HIS A 151 -3.59 17.51 7.27
N GLY A 152 -4.29 17.13 8.32
CA GLY A 152 -4.39 15.74 8.78
C GLY A 152 -5.58 15.01 8.15
N TYR A 153 -5.69 13.71 8.41
CA TYR A 153 -6.89 12.93 8.07
C TYR A 153 -7.35 12.13 9.30
N MET A 154 -8.66 11.91 9.39
CA MET A 154 -9.30 11.05 10.38
C MET A 154 -10.29 10.15 9.66
N GLU A 155 -10.40 8.90 10.11
CA GLU A 155 -11.34 7.94 9.56
C GLU A 155 -12.63 7.90 10.39
N LEU A 156 -13.76 7.92 9.69
CA LEU A 156 -15.09 7.77 10.27
C LEU A 156 -15.82 6.68 9.49
N THR A 157 -16.69 5.94 10.18
CA THR A 157 -17.43 4.80 9.60
C THR A 157 -18.91 5.10 9.56
N ILE A 158 -19.54 4.89 8.41
CA ILE A 158 -20.99 4.88 8.26
C ILE A 158 -21.43 3.41 8.24
N PRO A 159 -22.17 2.93 9.26
CA PRO A 159 -22.60 1.54 9.31
C PRO A 159 -23.72 1.26 8.29
N PRO A 160 -23.93 -0.03 7.96
CA PRO A 160 -25.17 -0.53 7.36
C PRO A 160 -26.41 0.05 8.03
N LYS A 161 -27.43 0.38 7.23
CA LYS A 161 -28.75 0.70 7.76
C LYS A 161 -29.61 -0.54 7.63
N ASP A 162 -30.26 -0.96 8.72
CA ASP A 162 -31.19 -2.10 8.74
C ASP A 162 -30.54 -3.47 8.42
N GLY A 163 -29.21 -3.57 8.43
CA GLY A 163 -28.47 -4.83 8.21
C GLY A 163 -28.01 -5.07 6.77
N ASP A 164 -28.27 -4.13 5.85
CA ASP A 164 -27.82 -4.13 4.45
C ASP A 164 -26.51 -3.35 4.22
#